data_AF-A0AAW9J2C9-F1
#
_entry.id   AF-A0AAW9J2C9-F1
#
_cell.length_a   1.000
_cell.length_b   1.000
_cell.length_c   1.000
_cell.angle_alpha   90.00
_cell.angle_beta   90.00
_cell.angle_gamma   90.00
#
_symmetry.space_group_name_H-M   'P 1'
#
loop_
_entity.id
_entity.type
_entity.pdbx_description
1 polymer ?
#
loop_
_entity_poly.entity_id
_entity_poly.type
_entity_poly.pdbx_seq_one_letter_code
_entity_poly.pdbx_strand_id
1 'polypeptide(L)'
;TGFIKNRYVGRTFITPSQEIREKAVTVKLNPLKVNVNGKRVVLIDDSIVRGTTSKYLVDSLRRAGAKEVHFLVASPIVKFPCYFGIDTPYRSELIGAKKSIEEIREAIGSDSLGYLSIKGMYSCFKENCGYCVGCFNGIYPVATPIENAK
;
A
#
# COMPACT_ATOMS: atom_id res chain seq x y z
N THR A 1 1.90 1.01 20.29
CA THR A 1 2.04 1.15 18.81
C THR A 1 2.94 0.05 18.28
N GLY A 2 2.67 -0.50 17.10
CA GLY A 2 3.45 -1.62 16.52
C GLY A 2 4.73 -1.19 15.79
N PHE A 3 4.73 0.02 15.23
CA PHE A 3 5.87 0.63 14.56
C PHE A 3 6.23 1.98 15.19
N ILE A 4 7.51 2.36 15.07
CA ILE A 4 7.98 3.73 15.27
C ILE A 4 8.49 4.26 13.93
N LYS A 5 7.98 5.43 13.54
CA LYS A 5 8.47 6.18 12.38
C LYS A 5 9.78 6.87 12.76
N ASN A 6 10.84 6.57 12.02
CA ASN A 6 12.08 7.32 12.15
C ASN A 6 11.88 8.73 11.55
N ARG A 7 12.05 9.77 12.37
CA ARG A 7 11.87 11.17 11.95
C ARG A 7 13.08 11.72 11.19
N TYR A 8 14.21 11.03 11.22
CA TYR A 8 15.49 11.49 10.68
C TYR A 8 15.89 10.79 9.38
N VAL A 9 14.91 10.25 8.63
CA VAL A 9 15.20 9.63 7.33
C VAL A 9 15.38 10.72 6.28
N GLY A 10 16.63 10.96 5.87
CA GLY A 10 16.99 11.81 4.73
C GLY A 10 16.78 11.10 3.38
N ARG A 11 16.99 11.84 2.28
CA ARG A 11 17.04 11.25 0.94
C ARG A 11 18.33 10.43 0.82
N THR A 12 18.23 9.17 0.38
CA THR A 12 19.41 8.38 0.00
C THR A 12 19.95 8.91 -1.33
N PHE A 13 21.24 9.28 -1.37
CA PHE A 13 21.95 9.71 -2.59
C PHE A 13 22.21 8.53 -3.55
N ILE A 14 23.04 8.73 -4.57
CA ILE A 14 23.55 7.68 -5.47
C ILE A 14 24.16 6.57 -4.59
N THR A 15 23.46 5.45 -4.54
CA THR A 15 23.86 4.28 -3.76
C THR A 15 24.18 3.18 -4.77
N PRO A 16 25.40 2.63 -4.77
CA PRO A 16 25.88 1.77 -5.87
C PRO A 16 25.20 0.39 -5.96
N SER A 17 24.41 -0.02 -4.95
CA SER A 17 23.70 -1.30 -4.98
C SER A 17 22.21 -1.18 -4.64
N GLN A 18 21.39 -1.95 -5.37
CA GLN A 18 19.94 -2.08 -5.19
C GLN A 18 19.61 -2.55 -3.76
N GLU A 19 20.40 -3.49 -3.21
CA GLU A 19 20.26 -4.01 -1.84
C GLU A 19 20.35 -2.93 -0.76
N ILE A 20 21.27 -1.98 -0.88
CA ILE A 20 21.42 -0.91 0.12
C ILE A 20 20.23 0.07 0.01
N ARG A 21 19.69 0.25 -1.20
CA ARG A 21 18.49 1.08 -1.44
C ARG A 21 17.23 0.45 -0.83
N GLU A 22 17.08 -0.86 -0.94
CA GLU A 22 16.01 -1.60 -0.25
C GLU A 22 16.18 -1.55 1.27
N LYS A 23 17.43 -1.62 1.77
CA LYS A 23 17.73 -1.39 3.20
C LYS A 23 17.37 0.01 3.68
N ALA A 24 17.35 1.04 2.83
CA ALA A 24 16.94 2.39 3.23
C ALA A 24 15.43 2.49 3.57
N VAL A 25 14.58 1.61 3.00
CA VAL A 25 13.16 1.50 3.38
C VAL A 25 13.04 1.03 4.84
N THR A 26 13.93 0.11 5.26
CA THR A 26 14.04 -0.38 6.64
C THR A 26 14.23 0.72 7.67
N VAL A 27 14.86 1.84 7.28
CA VAL A 27 15.15 2.94 8.20
C VAL A 27 13.86 3.71 8.56
N LYS A 28 12.82 3.69 7.70
CA LYS A 28 11.62 4.53 7.87
C LYS A 28 10.70 4.06 8.99
N LEU A 29 10.48 2.75 9.11
CA LEU A 29 9.54 2.16 10.05
C LEU A 29 10.17 0.97 10.76
N ASN A 30 10.33 1.09 12.08
CA ASN A 30 10.97 0.08 12.91
C ASN A 30 9.92 -0.62 13.79
N PRO A 31 9.79 -1.96 13.73
CA PRO A 31 8.82 -2.68 14.55
C PRO A 31 9.27 -2.71 16.01
N LEU A 32 8.32 -2.51 16.93
CA LEU A 32 8.57 -2.64 18.36
C LEU A 32 8.36 -4.09 18.81
N LYS A 33 9.45 -4.86 18.87
CA LYS A 33 9.41 -6.29 19.21
C LYS A 33 8.61 -6.59 20.48
N VAL A 34 8.80 -5.80 21.54
CA VAL A 34 8.06 -5.94 22.82
C VAL A 34 6.54 -5.85 22.65
N ASN A 35 6.06 -5.12 21.64
CA ASN A 35 4.63 -4.94 21.40
C ASN A 35 4.03 -6.00 20.47
N VAL A 36 4.86 -6.65 19.65
CA VAL A 36 4.44 -7.51 18.52
C VAL A 36 4.71 -8.99 18.75
N ASN A 37 5.78 -9.35 19.48
CA ASN A 37 6.22 -10.72 19.65
C ASN A 37 5.13 -11.64 20.23
N GLY A 38 4.86 -12.76 19.55
CA GLY A 38 3.85 -13.76 19.91
C GLY A 38 2.40 -13.37 19.62
N LYS A 39 2.13 -12.17 19.08
CA LYS A 39 0.75 -11.66 18.90
C LYS A 39 0.25 -11.79 17.47
N ARG A 40 -1.07 -11.83 17.34
CA ARG A 40 -1.77 -11.58 16.09
C ARG A 40 -1.92 -10.07 15.92
N VAL A 41 -1.45 -9.53 14.80
CA VAL A 41 -1.36 -8.09 14.57
C VAL A 41 -2.25 -7.71 13.39
N VAL A 42 -3.04 -6.67 13.58
CA VAL A 42 -3.72 -5.98 12.47
C VAL A 42 -2.88 -4.77 12.09
N LEU A 43 -2.37 -4.77 10.86
CA LEU A 43 -1.66 -3.66 10.25
C LEU A 43 -2.63 -2.89 9.36
N ILE A 44 -2.79 -1.60 9.63
CA ILE A 44 -3.63 -0.70 8.82
C ILE A 44 -2.71 0.23 8.05
N ASP A 45 -2.86 0.29 6.74
CA ASP A 45 -2.14 1.20 5.85
C ASP A 45 -3.12 1.99 4.98
N ASP A 46 -2.68 3.11 4.40
CA ASP A 46 -3.55 3.97 3.61
C ASP A 46 -3.96 3.30 2.29
N SER A 47 -3.02 2.68 1.60
CA SER A 47 -3.16 2.21 0.22
C SER A 47 -2.11 1.16 -0.12
N ILE A 48 -2.40 0.34 -1.13
CA ILE A 48 -1.41 -0.56 -1.74
C ILE A 48 -1.30 -0.23 -3.22
N VAL A 49 -0.18 0.36 -3.62
CA VAL A 49 0.09 0.75 -5.02
C VAL A 49 0.88 -0.33 -5.76
N ARG A 50 2.15 -0.51 -5.41
CA ARG A 50 3.03 -1.54 -6.00
C ARG A 50 3.14 -2.81 -5.14
N GLY A 51 2.74 -2.75 -3.87
CA GLY A 51 2.82 -3.87 -2.91
C GLY A 51 4.20 -4.13 -2.28
N THR A 52 5.28 -3.53 -2.79
CA THR A 52 6.64 -3.75 -2.28
C THR A 52 6.81 -3.29 -0.83
N THR A 53 6.30 -2.10 -0.48
CA THR A 53 6.31 -1.60 0.90
C THR A 53 5.46 -2.47 1.82
N SER A 54 4.25 -2.85 1.39
CA SER A 54 3.34 -3.69 2.17
C SER A 54 3.97 -5.04 2.50
N LYS A 55 4.58 -5.69 1.50
CA LYS A 55 5.34 -6.94 1.70
C LYS A 55 6.44 -6.77 2.75
N TYR A 56 7.26 -5.72 2.59
CA TYR A 56 8.32 -5.41 3.53
C TYR A 56 7.80 -5.21 4.96
N LEU A 57 6.67 -4.51 5.15
CA LEU A 57 6.09 -4.27 6.47
C LEU A 57 5.61 -5.58 7.13
N VAL A 58 4.97 -6.45 6.36
CA VAL A 58 4.55 -7.79 6.84
C VAL A 58 5.77 -8.61 7.25
N ASP A 59 6.79 -8.67 6.40
CA ASP A 59 8.04 -9.39 6.68
C ASP A 59 8.76 -8.84 7.93
N SER A 60 8.72 -7.52 8.12
CA SER A 60 9.29 -6.85 9.28
C SER A 60 8.57 -7.24 10.58
N LEU A 61 7.23 -7.28 10.56
CA LEU A 61 6.43 -7.74 11.71
C LEU A 61 6.64 -9.22 12.01
N ARG A 62 6.71 -10.09 11.00
CA ARG A 62 7.01 -11.51 11.19
C ARG A 62 8.40 -11.72 11.79
N ARG A 63 9.43 -11.01 11.30
CA ARG A 63 10.78 -11.03 11.90
C ARG A 63 10.81 -10.51 13.34
N ALA A 64 9.92 -9.57 13.68
CA ALA A 64 9.73 -9.10 15.04
C ALA A 64 8.93 -10.09 15.93
N GLY A 65 8.51 -11.24 15.39
CA GLY A 65 7.86 -12.32 16.13
C GLY A 65 6.34 -12.30 16.10
N ALA A 66 5.70 -11.56 15.17
CA ALA A 66 4.25 -11.63 15.00
C ALA A 66 3.83 -13.07 14.62
N LYS A 67 2.81 -13.59 15.30
CA LYS A 67 2.21 -14.91 15.00
C LYS A 67 1.40 -14.86 13.70
N GLU A 68 0.56 -13.85 13.58
CA GLU A 68 -0.28 -13.57 12.40
C GLU A 68 -0.21 -12.07 12.11
N VAL A 69 -0.31 -11.71 10.83
CA VAL A 69 -0.34 -10.35 10.31
C VAL A 69 -1.52 -10.21 9.34
N HIS A 70 -2.56 -9.54 9.81
CA HIS A 70 -3.76 -9.19 9.03
C HIS A 70 -3.60 -7.78 8.48
N PHE A 71 -3.67 -7.61 7.18
CA PHE A 71 -3.47 -6.32 6.51
C PHE A 71 -4.82 -5.71 6.14
N LEU A 72 -5.10 -4.49 6.60
CA LEU A 72 -6.29 -3.72 6.25
C LEU A 72 -5.89 -2.43 5.55
N VAL A 73 -6.52 -2.15 4.42
CA VAL A 73 -6.23 -0.99 3.58
C VAL A 73 -7.36 0.02 3.72
N ALA A 74 -7.03 1.25 4.11
CA ALA A 74 -7.98 2.34 4.33
C ALA A 74 -8.45 3.01 3.03
N SER A 75 -8.23 2.37 1.88
CA SER A 75 -8.70 2.80 0.57
C SER A 75 -9.20 1.59 -0.25
N PRO A 76 -10.03 1.84 -1.29
CA PRO A 76 -10.29 0.84 -2.31
C PRO A 76 -9.02 0.45 -3.07
N ILE A 77 -9.09 -0.68 -3.77
CA ILE A 77 -7.98 -1.18 -4.59
C ILE A 77 -7.64 -0.15 -5.68
N VAL A 78 -6.39 0.31 -5.71
CA VAL A 78 -5.87 1.18 -6.76
C VAL A 78 -5.61 0.34 -8.02
N LYS A 79 -6.41 0.56 -9.06
CA LYS A 79 -6.37 -0.23 -10.31
C LYS A 79 -5.94 0.58 -11.53
N PHE A 80 -6.02 1.91 -11.43
CA PHE A 80 -5.75 2.82 -12.54
C PHE A 80 -4.89 3.99 -12.07
N PRO A 81 -4.04 4.53 -12.96
CA PRO A 81 -3.23 5.70 -12.64
C PRO A 81 -4.10 6.96 -12.49
N CYS A 82 -3.62 7.94 -11.74
CA CYS A 82 -4.23 9.26 -11.71
C CYS A 82 -3.74 10.10 -12.90
N TYR A 83 -4.66 10.87 -13.49
CA TYR A 83 -4.35 11.84 -14.55
C TYR A 83 -4.57 13.28 -14.12
N PHE A 84 -4.87 13.52 -12.83
CA PHE A 84 -5.25 14.83 -12.29
C PHE A 84 -4.32 15.32 -11.17
N GLY A 85 -3.04 14.93 -11.23
CA GLY A 85 -1.98 15.53 -10.40
C GLY A 85 -1.50 14.70 -9.21
N ILE A 86 -2.03 13.49 -9.00
CA ILE A 86 -1.42 12.54 -8.06
C ILE A 86 -0.36 11.74 -8.83
N ASP A 87 0.88 11.71 -8.33
CA ASP A 87 1.94 10.89 -8.89
C ASP A 87 1.66 9.40 -8.62
N THR A 88 1.19 8.71 -9.64
CA THR A 88 0.93 7.27 -9.61
C THR A 88 1.74 6.59 -10.72
N PRO A 89 2.22 5.36 -10.47
CA PRO A 89 2.98 4.63 -11.49
C PRO A 89 2.08 4.18 -12.64
N TYR A 90 2.68 3.61 -13.69
CA TYR A 90 1.92 3.07 -14.81
C TYR A 90 0.98 1.96 -14.34
N ARG A 91 -0.13 1.76 -15.05
CA ARG A 91 -1.08 0.68 -14.72
C ARG A 91 -0.43 -0.68 -14.66
N SER A 92 0.57 -0.93 -15.51
CA SER A 92 1.38 -2.16 -15.50
C SER A 92 2.20 -2.34 -14.21
N GLU A 93 2.43 -1.30 -13.42
CA GLU A 93 3.14 -1.37 -12.15
C GLU A 93 2.19 -1.41 -10.93
N LEU A 94 0.88 -1.22 -11.15
CA LEU A 94 -0.14 -1.29 -10.11
C LEU A 94 -0.48 -2.75 -9.80
N ILE A 95 -0.28 -3.16 -8.54
CA ILE A 95 -0.58 -4.54 -8.14
C ILE A 95 -2.08 -4.84 -8.25
N GLY A 96 -2.92 -3.86 -7.91
CA GLY A 96 -4.38 -3.97 -8.01
C GLY A 96 -4.93 -4.04 -9.43
N ALA A 97 -4.15 -3.63 -10.43
CA ALA A 97 -4.52 -3.75 -11.84
C ALA A 97 -4.30 -5.17 -12.39
N LYS A 98 -3.39 -5.93 -11.78
CA LYS A 98 -2.90 -7.23 -12.28
C LYS A 98 -3.34 -8.44 -11.47
N LYS A 99 -3.68 -8.23 -10.19
CA LYS A 99 -3.91 -9.30 -9.23
C LYS A 99 -5.28 -9.15 -8.57
N SER A 100 -5.91 -10.28 -8.31
CA SER A 100 -7.04 -10.40 -7.39
C SER A 100 -6.61 -10.12 -5.94
N ILE A 101 -7.57 -9.93 -5.04
CA ILE A 101 -7.29 -9.68 -3.62
C ILE A 101 -6.47 -10.84 -3.02
N GLU A 102 -6.79 -12.08 -3.37
CA GLU A 102 -6.10 -13.25 -2.85
C GLU A 102 -4.64 -13.30 -3.35
N GLU A 103 -4.42 -13.05 -4.63
CA GLU A 103 -3.06 -12.98 -5.18
C GLU A 103 -2.24 -11.81 -4.59
N ILE A 104 -2.89 -10.71 -4.20
CA ILE A 104 -2.23 -9.61 -3.49
C ILE A 104 -1.87 -10.05 -2.06
N ARG A 105 -2.80 -10.68 -1.35
CA ARG A 105 -2.59 -11.22 0.01
C ARG A 105 -1.37 -12.12 0.04
N GLU A 106 -1.27 -13.03 -0.91
CA GLU A 106 -0.13 -13.92 -1.11
C GLU A 106 1.15 -13.15 -1.44
N ALA A 107 1.08 -12.21 -2.39
CA ALA A 107 2.25 -11.43 -2.82
C ALA A 107 2.87 -10.61 -1.68
N ILE A 108 2.06 -10.11 -0.75
CA ILE A 108 2.53 -9.36 0.43
C ILE A 108 2.80 -10.24 1.65
N GLY A 109 2.42 -11.53 1.63
CA GLY A 109 2.70 -12.49 2.71
C GLY A 109 1.82 -12.36 3.96
N SER A 110 0.67 -11.67 3.86
CA SER A 110 -0.27 -11.48 4.99
C SER A 110 -1.18 -12.70 5.19
N ASP A 111 -1.65 -12.93 6.41
CA ASP A 111 -2.60 -14.02 6.72
C ASP A 111 -4.01 -13.69 6.23
N SER A 112 -4.39 -12.41 6.24
CA SER A 112 -5.61 -11.92 5.59
C SER A 112 -5.39 -10.52 5.03
N LEU A 113 -6.13 -10.18 3.97
CA LEU A 113 -6.10 -8.85 3.36
C LEU A 113 -7.53 -8.33 3.20
N GLY A 114 -7.78 -7.11 3.69
CA GLY A 114 -9.04 -6.40 3.52
C GLY A 114 -8.83 -5.03 2.90
N TYR A 115 -9.73 -4.62 2.02
CA TYR A 115 -9.77 -3.28 1.44
C TYR A 115 -11.06 -2.56 1.86
N LEU A 116 -10.97 -1.26 2.06
CA LEU A 116 -12.16 -0.42 2.18
C LEU A 116 -12.95 -0.47 0.86
N SER A 117 -14.24 -0.83 0.93
CA SER A 117 -15.08 -0.80 -0.26
C SER A 117 -15.33 0.63 -0.73
N ILE A 118 -15.54 0.83 -2.04
CA ILE A 118 -15.89 2.17 -2.57
C ILE A 118 -17.15 2.71 -1.89
N LYS A 119 -18.17 1.85 -1.67
CA LYS A 119 -19.38 2.22 -0.94
C LYS A 119 -19.09 2.61 0.51
N GLY A 120 -18.22 1.86 1.19
CA GLY A 120 -17.79 2.17 2.56
C GLY A 120 -17.03 3.50 2.63
N MET A 121 -16.13 3.76 1.67
CA MET A 121 -15.44 5.03 1.53
C MET A 121 -16.42 6.20 1.35
N TYR A 122 -17.41 6.06 0.45
CA TYR A 122 -18.43 7.09 0.25
C TYR A 122 -19.29 7.34 1.49
N SER A 123 -19.55 6.32 2.30
CA SER A 123 -20.34 6.49 3.53
C SER A 123 -19.67 7.38 4.58
N CYS A 124 -18.35 7.62 4.45
CA CYS A 124 -17.60 8.53 5.32
C CYS A 124 -17.70 10.01 4.87
N PHE A 125 -18.21 10.28 3.67
CA PHE A 125 -18.32 11.63 3.15
C PHE A 125 -19.64 12.26 3.57
N LYS A 126 -19.61 13.54 3.95
CA LYS A 126 -20.81 14.27 4.41
C LYS A 126 -21.82 14.52 3.29
N GLU A 127 -21.36 14.54 2.05
CA GLU A 127 -22.17 14.80 0.85
C GLU A 127 -21.77 13.84 -0.27
N ASN A 128 -22.72 13.36 -1.06
CA ASN A 128 -22.50 12.49 -2.24
C ASN A 128 -22.08 13.32 -3.48
N CYS A 129 -21.20 14.30 -3.31
CA CYS A 129 -20.87 15.25 -4.37
C CYS A 129 -19.62 14.79 -5.15
N GLY A 130 -19.83 14.23 -6.34
CA GLY A 130 -18.92 14.33 -7.50
C GLY A 130 -17.45 13.89 -7.34
N TYR A 131 -17.07 13.18 -6.27
CA TYR A 131 -15.67 12.81 -6.05
C TYR A 131 -15.15 11.90 -7.15
N CYS A 132 -14.03 12.29 -7.74
CA CYS A 132 -13.32 11.45 -8.70
C CYS A 132 -12.79 10.19 -8.00
N VAL A 133 -13.21 9.02 -8.51
CA VAL A 133 -12.76 7.70 -8.07
C VAL A 133 -12.13 6.90 -9.21
N GLY A 134 -11.69 7.59 -10.26
CA GLY A 134 -11.14 6.97 -11.47
C GLY A 134 -9.96 6.04 -11.19
N CYS A 135 -9.14 6.35 -10.17
CA CYS A 135 -8.03 5.48 -9.75
C CYS A 135 -8.50 4.07 -9.29
N PHE A 136 -9.77 3.93 -8.89
CA PHE A 136 -10.35 2.68 -8.38
C PHE A 136 -11.23 1.98 -9.42
N ASN A 137 -12.02 2.74 -10.19
CA ASN A 137 -13.03 2.19 -11.12
C ASN A 137 -12.77 2.47 -12.60
N GLY A 138 -11.76 3.28 -12.94
CA GLY A 138 -11.42 3.64 -14.32
C GLY A 138 -12.36 4.68 -14.96
N ILE A 139 -13.33 5.22 -14.22
CA ILE A 139 -14.27 6.22 -14.70
C ILE A 139 -13.81 7.59 -14.21
N TYR A 140 -13.32 8.40 -15.14
CA TYR A 140 -12.80 9.73 -14.86
C TYR A 140 -13.82 10.81 -15.27
N PRO A 141 -13.88 11.95 -14.56
CA PRO A 141 -14.77 13.07 -14.87
C PRO A 141 -14.48 13.75 -16.22
N VAL A 142 -13.28 13.59 -16.78
CA VAL A 142 -12.90 14.12 -18.10
C VAL A 142 -12.12 13.06 -18.88
N ALA A 143 -12.03 13.22 -20.20
CA ALA A 143 -11.29 12.33 -21.07
C ALA A 143 -9.82 12.17 -20.61
N THR A 144 -9.36 10.94 -20.53
CA THR A 144 -8.00 10.59 -20.10
C THR A 144 -7.17 10.11 -21.30
N PRO A 145 -5.83 10.19 -21.22
CA PRO A 145 -4.96 9.62 -22.24
C PRO A 145 -5.24 8.14 -22.47
N ILE A 146 -5.10 7.68 -23.72
CA ILE A 146 -5.10 6.26 -24.05
C ILE A 146 -3.89 5.63 -23.37
N GLU A 147 -4.10 4.57 -22.59
CA GLU A 147 -3.02 3.83 -21.96
C GLU A 147 -2.16 3.16 -23.02
N ASN A 148 -0.96 3.69 -23.23
CA ASN A 148 0.06 3.02 -24.03
C ASN A 148 0.79 2.00 -23.15
N ALA A 149 0.97 0.78 -23.66
CA ALA A 149 1.87 -0.18 -23.04
C ALA A 149 3.29 0.43 -23.04
N LYS A 150 3.88 0.58 -21.86
CA LYS A 150 5.31 0.78 -21.74
C LYS A 150 6.04 -0.54 -21.92
#